data_AF-A0A518INI5-F1
#
_entry.id   AF-A0A518INI5-F1
#
_cell.length_a   1.000
_cell.length_b   1.000
_cell.length_c   1.000
_cell.angle_alpha   90.00
_cell.angle_beta   90.00
_cell.angle_gamma   90.00
#
_symmetry.space_group_name_H-M   'P 1'
#
loop_
_entity.id
_entity.type
_entity.pdbx_description
1 polymer ?
#
loop_
_entity_poly.entity_id
_entity_poly.type
_entity_poly.pdbx_seq_one_letter_code
_entity_poly.pdbx_strand_id
1 'polypeptide(L)' 'MIQKPKTESVLDEIHRVRREISDRFHGDIAAIAADANMRAIASGRPIWNPSDNKPMHLSDGENAPELDSQLPPSGDR' A
#
# COMPACT_ATOMS: atom_id res chain seq x y z
N MET A 1 -41.08 13.62 0.03
CA MET A 1 -39.85 13.02 -0.51
C MET A 1 -38.86 12.88 0.64
N ILE A 2 -38.58 11.65 1.07
CA ILE A 2 -37.63 11.39 2.14
C ILE A 2 -36.24 11.37 1.50
N GLN A 3 -35.42 12.38 1.79
CA GLN A 3 -34.01 12.37 1.40
C GLN A 3 -33.32 11.29 2.24
N LYS A 4 -32.82 10.24 1.59
CA LYS A 4 -32.01 9.24 2.28
C LYS A 4 -30.67 9.88 2.62
N PRO A 5 -30.15 9.71 3.85
CA PRO A 5 -28.81 10.18 4.19
C PRO A 5 -27.82 9.56 3.21
N LYS A 6 -27.02 10.41 2.56
CA LYS A 6 -25.96 9.95 1.66
C LYS A 6 -24.93 9.25 2.53
N THR A 7 -24.82 7.93 2.38
CA THR A 7 -23.74 7.18 3.01
C THR A 7 -22.44 7.73 2.45
N GLU A 8 -21.61 8.35 3.31
CA GLU A 8 -20.27 8.78 2.96
C GLU A 8 -19.54 7.58 2.35
N SER A 9 -18.92 7.76 1.19
CA SER A 9 -18.15 6.68 0.59
C SER A 9 -16.92 6.41 1.46
N VAL A 10 -16.39 5.19 1.43
CA VAL A 10 -15.12 4.86 2.08
C VAL A 10 -14.00 5.84 1.65
N LEU A 11 -14.07 6.34 0.41
CA LEU A 11 -13.14 7.36 -0.08
C LEU A 11 -13.31 8.71 0.63
N ASP A 12 -14.54 9.15 0.87
CA ASP A 12 -14.82 10.40 1.59
C ASP A 12 -14.32 10.34 3.03
N GLU A 13 -14.50 9.17 3.69
CA GLU A 13 -13.97 8.92 5.02
C GLU A 13 -12.44 8.98 5.05
N ILE A 14 -11.76 8.32 4.10
CA ILE A 14 -10.29 8.36 4.00
C ILE A 14 -9.82 9.81 3.81
N HIS A 15 -10.47 10.59 2.95
CA HIS A 15 -10.11 11.99 2.73
C HIS A 15 -10.36 12.87 3.95
N ARG A 16 -11.45 12.62 4.70
CA ARG A 16 -11.73 13.31 5.96
C ARG A 16 -10.62 13.05 6.98
N VAL A 17 -10.27 11.78 7.19
CA VAL A 17 -9.21 11.39 8.14
C VAL A 17 -7.85 11.97 7.73
N ARG A 18 -7.53 11.96 6.43
CA ARG A 18 -6.28 12.58 5.93
C ARG A 18 -6.21 14.08 6.24
N ARG A 19 -7.32 14.80 6.08
CA ARG A 19 -7.40 16.23 6.43
C ARG A 19 -7.23 16.44 7.93
N GLU A 20 -7.96 15.69 8.75
CA GLU A 20 -7.86 15.79 10.22
C GLU A 20 -6.42 15.54 10.71
N ILE A 21 -5.72 14.55 10.14
CA ILE A 21 -4.31 14.30 10.46
C ILE A 21 -3.45 15.48 10.00
N SER A 22 -3.62 15.96 8.77
CA SER A 22 -2.86 17.10 8.26
C SER A 22 -3.04 18.34 9.13
N ASP A 23 -4.28 18.66 9.53
CA ASP A 23 -4.60 19.84 10.33
C ASP A 23 -3.94 19.77 11.71
N ARG A 24 -3.94 18.60 12.35
CA ARG A 24 -3.28 18.38 13.66
C ARG A 24 -1.77 18.65 13.64
N PHE A 25 -1.13 18.41 12.51
CA PHE A 25 0.31 18.57 12.34
C PHE A 25 0.67 19.78 11.48
N HIS A 26 -0.31 20.64 11.14
CA HIS A 26 -0.13 21.79 10.26
C HIS A 26 0.52 21.45 8.91
N GLY A 27 0.27 20.25 8.40
CA GLY A 27 0.87 19.73 7.18
C GLY A 27 2.33 19.26 7.31
N ASP A 28 2.91 19.23 8.51
CA ASP A 28 4.27 18.72 8.73
C ASP A 28 4.31 17.18 8.62
N ILE A 29 4.73 16.72 7.44
CA ILE A 29 4.84 15.29 7.12
C ILE A 29 5.91 14.60 7.96
N ALA A 30 7.00 15.29 8.31
CA ALA A 30 8.06 14.70 9.13
C ALA A 30 7.57 14.44 10.56
N ALA A 31 6.82 15.39 11.12
CA ALA A 31 6.19 15.23 12.44
C ALA A 31 5.16 14.09 12.45
N ILE A 32 4.35 13.94 11.40
CA ILE A 32 3.41 12.82 11.25
C ILE A 32 4.15 11.48 11.22
N ALA A 33 5.24 11.39 10.46
CA ALA A 33 6.04 10.18 10.36
C ALA A 33 6.69 9.80 11.71
N ALA A 34 7.22 10.79 12.43
CA ALA A 34 7.79 10.58 13.76
C ALA A 34 6.74 10.08 14.76
N ASP A 35 5.55 10.68 14.80
CA ASP A 35 4.43 10.23 15.63
C ASP A 35 3.99 8.80 15.30
N ALA A 36 3.86 8.48 14.01
CA ALA A 36 3.51 7.14 13.56
C ALA A 36 4.56 6.10 13.99
N ASN A 37 5.85 6.43 13.90
CA ASN A 37 6.93 5.56 14.33
C ASN A 37 6.91 5.34 15.85
N MET A 38 6.70 6.40 16.65
CA MET A 38 6.56 6.27 18.10
C MET A 38 5.40 5.34 18.48
N ARG A 39 4.25 5.48 17.82
CA ARG A 39 3.09 4.60 18.05
C ARG A 39 3.36 3.16 17.60
N ALA A 40 4.07 2.96 16.50
CA ALA A 40 4.47 1.63 16.04
C ALA A 40 5.36 0.94 17.08
N ILE A 41 6.38 1.63 17.60
CA ILE A 41 7.27 1.12 18.65
C ILE A 41 6.48 0.80 19.92
N ALA A 42 5.62 1.72 20.38
CA ALA A 42 4.80 1.54 21.58
C ALA A 42 3.81 0.37 21.46
N SER A 43 3.38 0.02 20.25
CA SER A 43 2.47 -1.10 20.02
C SER A 43 3.12 -2.47 20.25
N GLY A 44 4.45 -2.55 20.27
CA GLY A 44 5.20 -3.81 20.37
C GLY A 44 4.95 -4.78 19.22
N ARG A 45 4.28 -4.33 18.14
CA ARG A 45 3.98 -5.17 16.98
C ARG A 45 5.24 -5.33 16.12
N PRO A 46 5.48 -6.54 15.59
CA PRO A 46 6.59 -6.74 14.66
C PRO A 46 6.37 -5.87 13.41
N ILE A 47 7.38 -5.08 13.07
CA ILE A 47 7.43 -4.33 11.81
C ILE A 47 7.87 -5.31 10.73
N TRP A 48 7.13 -5.38 9.64
CA TRP A 48 7.50 -6.23 8.51
C TRP A 48 8.84 -5.77 7.93
N ASN A 49 9.82 -6.67 7.92
CA ASN A 49 11.12 -6.45 7.32
C ASN A 49 11.31 -7.41 6.14
N PRO A 50 11.38 -6.92 4.89
CA PRO A 50 11.52 -7.77 3.72
C PRO A 50 12.82 -8.61 3.70
N SER A 51 13.86 -8.22 4.45
CA SER A 51 15.10 -9.01 4.54
C SER A 51 14.95 -10.30 5.35
N ASP A 52 13.87 -10.43 6.12
CA ASP A 52 13.61 -11.62 6.94
C ASP A 52 12.95 -12.74 6.12
N ASN A 53 12.52 -12.44 4.88
CA ASN A 53 12.13 -13.45 3.91
C ASN A 53 13.37 -14.20 3.44
N LYS A 54 13.68 -15.32 4.12
CA LYS A 54 14.59 -16.32 3.56
C LYS A 54 14.01 -16.75 2.20
N PRO A 55 14.80 -16.75 1.12
CA PRO A 55 14.35 -17.31 -0.14
C PRO A 55 13.94 -18.75 0.15
N MET A 56 12.66 -19.05 -0.05
CA MET A 56 12.15 -20.40 0.00
C MET A 56 12.91 -21.12 -1.13
N HIS A 57 13.84 -22.00 -0.77
CA HIS A 57 14.62 -22.76 -1.75
C HIS A 57 13.59 -23.52 -2.59
N LEU A 58 13.35 -23.06 -3.83
CA LEU A 58 12.63 -23.86 -4.81
C LEU A 58 13.52 -25.08 -5.02
N SER A 59 13.15 -26.21 -4.39
CA SER A 59 13.72 -27.49 -4.75
C SER A 59 13.50 -27.67 -6.25
N ASP A 60 14.60 -27.86 -6.98
CA ASP A 60 14.70 -27.92 -8.42
C ASP A 60 13.57 -28.76 -9.03
N GLY A 61 12.54 -28.05 -9.52
CA GLY A 61 11.49 -28.60 -10.35
C GLY A 61 11.82 -28.31 -11.80
N GLU A 62 12.71 -29.12 -12.37
CA GLU A 62 12.97 -29.14 -13.81
C GLU A 62 11.65 -29.22 -14.60
N ASN A 63 11.55 -28.35 -15.60
CA ASN A 63 10.55 -28.28 -16.69
C ASN A 63 9.25 -27.49 -16.42
N ALA A 64 9.27 -26.20 -16.78
CA ALA A 64 8.09 -25.51 -17.29
C ALA A 64 8.33 -25.19 -18.79
N PRO A 65 7.41 -25.53 -19.70
CA PRO A 65 7.59 -25.27 -21.13
C PRO A 65 7.54 -23.77 -21.41
N GLU A 66 8.49 -23.33 -22.22
CA GLU A 66 8.67 -21.99 -22.76
C GLU A 66 7.35 -21.44 -23.34
N LEU A 67 6.72 -20.50 -22.63
CA LEU A 67 5.57 -19.77 -23.15
C LEU A 67 6.09 -18.66 -24.06
N ASP A 68 6.23 -19.00 -25.34
CA ASP A 68 6.51 -18.09 -26.46
C ASP A 68 5.57 -16.87 -26.39
N SER A 69 6.10 -15.76 -25.89
CA SER A 69 5.40 -14.49 -25.80
C SER A 69 5.79 -13.66 -27.02
N GLN A 70 5.12 -13.93 -28.13
CA GLN A 70 5.22 -13.14 -29.36
C GLN A 70 5.02 -11.65 -29.06
N LEU A 71 6.03 -10.85 -29.38
CA LEU A 71 5.97 -9.38 -29.44
C LEU A 71 4.99 -8.95 -30.56
N PRO A 72 4.19 -7.88 -30.37
CA PRO A 72 3.41 -7.34 -31.47
C PRO A 72 4.35 -6.67 -32.50
N PRO A 73 3.99 -6.69 -33.81
CA PRO A 73 4.84 -6.10 -34.83
C PRO A 73 4.95 -4.58 -34.65
N SER A 74 6.18 -4.07 -34.71
CA SER A 74 6.48 -2.64 -34.78
C SER A 74 5.74 -2.01 -35.96
N GLY A 75 4.89 -1.03 -35.68
CA GLY A 75 4.27 -0.21 -36.70
C GLY A 75 5.31 0.71 -37.33
N ASP A 76 5.67 0.43 -38.58
CA ASP A 76 6.42 1.33 -39.44
C ASP A 76 5.62 2.64 -39.65
N ARG A 77 6.31 3.77 -39.55
CA ARG A 77 5.85 5.09 -39.97
C ARG A 77 6.60 5.52 -41.21
#